data_AF-E0NGN3-F1
#
_entry.id   AF-E0NGN3-F1
#
_cell.length_a   1.000
_cell.length_b   1.000
_cell.length_c   1.000
_cell.angle_alpha   90.00
_cell.angle_beta   90.00
_cell.angle_gamma   90.00
#
_symmetry.space_group_name_H-M   'P 1'
#
loop_
_entity.id
_entity.type
_entity.pdbx_description
1 polymer ?
#
loop_
_entity_poly.entity_id
_entity_poly.type
_entity_poly.pdbx_seq_one_letter_code
_entity_poly.pdbx_strand_id
1 'polypeptide(L)'
;MLNQETIKALLCHRYWFFRFTEADAPYESRPGVMFLGGNIDDQCSYFIIEFRENGRIKFPTNLGYHPTDYHSWIFDEEKQEIIIISEDGRLEKHLQPPKKGYYGGNVITINPEDAGNSDNIEFFINLDHYNAWNVTQRTLGGESVVFVAESQFNRTLTQHFARRAYSVHLVENYTNLMGFLKEVCEYIMEHPHVKNVIIAPNGDGNIPIEFPKEIDHVLFANNTKKSTSFSFDYCAGKRSIMVELLLTIIGEDSKRLLNPDDHRSEEDALRNTITNIFASRYEVGSGM
;
A
#
# COMPACT_ATOMS: atom_id res chain seq x y z
N MET A 1 22.59 -1.42 7.34
CA MET A 1 23.42 -1.46 6.12
C MET A 1 23.31 -2.88 5.58
N LEU A 2 22.93 -3.02 4.30
CA LEU A 2 22.75 -4.31 3.64
C LEU A 2 24.10 -4.83 3.17
N ASN A 3 24.30 -6.15 3.22
CA ASN A 3 25.48 -6.82 2.68
C ASN A 3 25.15 -7.55 1.37
N GLN A 4 26.18 -8.03 0.67
CA GLN A 4 26.10 -8.74 -0.61
C GLN A 4 25.11 -9.92 -0.55
N GLU A 5 25.14 -10.73 0.51
CA GLU A 5 24.28 -11.90 0.65
C GLU A 5 22.80 -11.49 0.78
N THR A 6 22.52 -10.46 1.58
CA THR A 6 21.17 -9.92 1.76
C THR A 6 20.64 -9.35 0.44
N ILE A 7 21.46 -8.61 -0.31
CA ILE A 7 21.08 -8.08 -1.62
C ILE A 7 20.83 -9.20 -2.62
N LYS A 8 21.70 -10.20 -2.70
CA LYS A 8 21.48 -11.38 -3.57
C LYS A 8 20.15 -12.06 -3.23
N ALA A 9 19.87 -12.26 -1.94
CA ALA A 9 18.62 -12.86 -1.48
C ALA A 9 17.38 -12.01 -1.82
N LEU A 10 17.50 -10.68 -1.93
CA LEU A 10 16.41 -9.76 -2.31
C LEU A 10 16.28 -9.54 -3.83
N LEU A 11 17.36 -9.72 -4.59
CA LEU A 11 17.46 -9.34 -5.99
C LEU A 11 17.38 -10.53 -6.95
N CYS A 12 18.10 -11.61 -6.64
CA CYS A 12 18.32 -12.71 -7.58
C CYS A 12 17.10 -13.64 -7.71
N HIS A 13 17.03 -14.35 -8.84
CA HIS A 13 15.99 -15.35 -9.17
C HIS A 13 14.57 -14.79 -9.12
N ARG A 14 14.43 -13.54 -9.54
CA ARG A 14 13.16 -12.79 -9.59
C ARG A 14 13.03 -12.07 -10.92
N TYR A 15 11.81 -11.89 -11.38
CA TYR A 15 11.51 -11.08 -12.57
C TYR A 15 11.27 -9.62 -12.20
N TRP A 16 12.08 -8.74 -12.77
CA TRP A 16 12.04 -7.31 -12.53
C TRP A 16 11.50 -6.60 -13.75
N PHE A 17 10.32 -6.00 -13.63
CA PHE A 17 9.62 -5.32 -14.73
C PHE A 17 9.94 -3.84 -14.71
N PHE A 18 10.41 -3.32 -15.84
CA PHE A 18 10.65 -1.89 -15.98
C PHE A 18 9.35 -1.10 -16.04
N ARG A 19 9.34 0.02 -15.35
CA ARG A 19 8.27 1.02 -15.27
C ARG A 19 8.89 2.41 -15.13
N PHE A 20 8.08 3.41 -15.43
CA PHE A 20 8.44 4.79 -15.15
C PHE A 20 7.20 5.60 -14.73
N THR A 21 7.42 6.72 -14.06
CA THR A 21 6.42 7.76 -13.80
C THR A 21 7.06 9.11 -14.09
N GLU A 22 6.28 10.09 -14.56
CA GLU A 22 6.77 11.47 -14.62
C GLU A 22 7.16 11.94 -13.21
N ALA A 23 8.21 12.73 -13.08
CA ALA A 23 8.80 13.09 -11.78
C ALA A 23 7.85 13.93 -10.91
N ASP A 24 6.98 14.72 -11.53
CA ASP A 24 5.97 15.57 -10.90
C ASP A 24 4.57 14.93 -10.85
N ALA A 25 4.42 13.74 -11.43
CA ALA A 25 3.13 13.07 -11.41
C ALA A 25 2.72 12.68 -9.98
N PRO A 26 1.43 12.86 -9.62
CA PRO A 26 0.89 12.31 -8.38
C PRO A 26 1.21 10.81 -8.29
N TYR A 27 1.41 10.29 -7.07
CA TYR A 27 1.63 8.85 -6.86
C TYR A 27 0.45 7.99 -7.39
N GLU A 28 -0.72 8.63 -7.51
CA GLU A 28 -1.97 8.14 -8.11
C GLU A 28 -1.95 8.08 -9.65
N SER A 29 -0.90 8.55 -10.33
CA SER A 29 -0.72 8.41 -11.79
C SER A 29 -0.12 7.06 -12.16
N ARG A 30 -0.78 6.31 -13.06
CA ARG A 30 -0.42 4.91 -13.33
C ARG A 30 1.01 4.84 -13.86
N PRO A 31 1.90 4.01 -13.29
CA PRO A 31 3.22 3.83 -13.86
C PRO A 31 3.14 3.40 -15.32
N GLY A 32 3.84 4.14 -16.17
CA GLY A 32 4.01 3.86 -17.59
C GLY A 32 4.76 2.56 -17.81
N VAL A 33 4.59 2.02 -19.01
CA VAL A 33 5.31 0.85 -19.50
C VAL A 33 6.15 1.26 -20.70
N MET A 34 7.26 0.57 -20.93
CA MET A 34 8.09 0.85 -22.09
C MET A 34 7.29 0.67 -23.38
N PHE A 35 7.40 1.63 -24.29
CA PHE A 35 6.75 1.59 -25.58
C PHE A 35 7.82 1.42 -26.66
N LEU A 36 7.73 0.33 -27.44
CA LEU A 36 8.70 0.00 -28.49
C LEU A 36 8.11 0.19 -29.91
N GLY A 37 6.89 0.73 -30.03
CA GLY A 37 6.18 0.94 -31.30
C GLY A 37 6.21 2.39 -31.78
N GLY A 38 5.69 2.63 -32.99
CA GLY A 38 5.41 3.98 -33.52
C GLY A 38 3.91 4.31 -33.58
N ASN A 39 3.04 3.31 -33.37
CA ASN A 39 1.59 3.44 -33.41
C ASN A 39 0.99 3.15 -32.02
N ILE A 40 0.09 3.99 -31.54
CA ILE A 40 -0.56 3.88 -30.21
C ILE A 40 -1.29 2.52 -30.02
N ASP A 41 -1.66 1.86 -31.13
CA ASP A 41 -2.29 0.53 -31.13
C ASP A 41 -1.28 -0.63 -31.07
N ASP A 42 0.03 -0.36 -31.27
CA ASP A 42 1.09 -1.35 -31.12
C ASP A 42 1.38 -1.56 -29.62
N GLN A 43 0.59 -2.48 -29.07
CA GLN A 43 0.71 -3.22 -27.82
C GLN A 43 1.96 -2.90 -26.97
N CYS A 44 1.68 -2.45 -25.74
CA CYS A 44 2.64 -2.25 -24.65
C CYS A 44 3.76 -3.30 -24.64
N SER A 45 5.02 -2.86 -24.61
CA SER A 45 6.17 -3.76 -24.51
C SER A 45 6.65 -3.85 -23.07
N TYR A 46 6.92 -5.06 -22.60
CA TYR A 46 7.48 -5.28 -21.27
C TYR A 46 8.98 -5.48 -21.37
N PHE A 47 9.75 -4.59 -20.76
CA PHE A 47 11.16 -4.83 -20.49
C PHE A 47 11.31 -5.52 -19.13
N ILE A 48 11.90 -6.72 -19.14
CA ILE A 48 12.02 -7.58 -17.97
C ILE A 48 13.46 -8.05 -17.85
N ILE A 49 14.03 -7.99 -16.65
CA ILE A 49 15.36 -8.51 -16.35
C ILE A 49 15.33 -9.48 -15.17
N GLU A 50 16.34 -10.34 -15.11
CA GLU A 50 16.60 -11.24 -13.99
C GLU A 50 18.08 -11.13 -13.60
N PHE A 51 18.33 -10.78 -12.34
CA PHE A 51 19.68 -10.77 -11.78
C PHE A 51 20.09 -12.18 -11.35
N ARG A 52 21.33 -12.56 -11.68
CA ARG A 52 21.91 -13.86 -11.30
C ARG A 52 22.98 -13.67 -10.23
N GLU A 53 23.12 -14.66 -9.35
CA GLU A 53 24.08 -14.62 -8.23
C GLU A 53 25.55 -14.51 -8.67
N ASN A 54 25.85 -14.94 -9.90
CA ASN A 54 27.16 -14.84 -10.52
C ASN A 54 27.46 -13.45 -11.13
N GLY A 55 26.59 -12.46 -10.88
CA GLY A 55 26.76 -11.09 -11.38
C GLY A 55 26.27 -10.88 -12.82
N ARG A 56 25.65 -11.87 -13.47
CA ARG A 56 25.07 -11.70 -14.81
C ARG A 56 23.63 -11.21 -14.76
N ILE A 57 23.21 -10.49 -15.78
CA ILE A 57 21.80 -10.16 -16.03
C ILE A 57 21.29 -11.06 -17.15
N LYS A 58 20.07 -11.59 -16.99
CA LYS A 58 19.37 -12.38 -18.01
C LYS A 58 18.08 -11.67 -18.43
N PHE A 59 17.71 -11.90 -19.69
CA PHE A 59 16.41 -11.49 -20.22
C PHE A 59 15.55 -12.74 -20.36
N PRO A 60 14.41 -12.83 -19.65
CA PRO A 60 13.53 -14.00 -19.67
C PRO A 60 12.61 -13.98 -20.90
N THR A 61 13.16 -13.67 -22.08
CA THR A 61 12.44 -13.62 -23.34
C THR A 61 13.23 -14.38 -24.41
N ASN A 62 12.52 -14.98 -25.36
CA ASN A 62 13.13 -15.61 -26.53
C ASN A 62 13.41 -14.59 -27.65
N LEU A 63 13.43 -13.29 -27.32
CA LEU A 63 13.71 -12.24 -28.29
C LEU A 63 15.20 -12.28 -28.64
N GLY A 64 15.52 -12.21 -29.93
CA GLY A 64 16.90 -12.25 -30.43
C GLY A 64 17.72 -10.99 -30.12
N TYR A 65 17.11 -9.97 -29.49
CA TYR A 65 17.78 -8.75 -29.07
C TYR A 65 17.87 -8.68 -27.55
N HIS A 66 19.09 -8.47 -27.05
CA HIS A 66 19.40 -8.24 -25.65
C HIS A 66 20.06 -6.86 -25.52
N PRO A 67 19.51 -5.95 -24.69
CA PRO A 67 20.11 -4.64 -24.46
C PRO A 67 21.55 -4.75 -23.95
N THR A 68 22.48 -4.10 -24.64
CA THR A 68 23.93 -4.06 -24.30
C THR A 68 24.20 -3.33 -22.99
N ASP A 69 23.28 -2.45 -22.59
CA ASP A 69 23.41 -1.60 -21.41
C ASP A 69 23.10 -2.35 -20.10
N TYR A 70 22.71 -3.62 -20.19
CA TYR A 70 22.27 -4.47 -19.07
C TYR A 70 22.94 -5.85 -19.14
N HIS A 71 24.23 -5.93 -18.81
CA HIS A 71 25.01 -7.15 -18.99
C HIS A 71 25.38 -7.84 -17.67
N SER A 72 25.91 -7.07 -16.72
CA SER A 72 26.32 -7.58 -15.41
C SER A 72 25.94 -6.61 -14.30
N TRP A 73 26.03 -7.07 -13.06
CA TRP A 73 25.74 -6.26 -11.89
C TRP A 73 26.69 -6.58 -10.74
N ILE A 74 26.93 -5.57 -9.91
CA ILE A 74 27.62 -5.68 -8.62
C ILE A 74 26.84 -4.88 -7.57
N PHE A 75 27.16 -5.11 -6.29
CA PHE A 75 26.65 -4.30 -5.19
C PHE A 75 27.82 -3.62 -4.50
N ASP A 76 27.76 -2.31 -4.41
CA ASP A 76 28.69 -1.49 -3.64
C ASP A 76 28.14 -1.39 -2.21
N GLU A 77 28.75 -2.13 -1.28
CA GLU A 77 28.33 -2.13 0.13
C GLU A 77 28.58 -0.79 0.83
N GLU A 78 29.60 -0.02 0.41
CA GLU A 78 29.92 1.26 1.04
C GLU A 78 28.89 2.32 0.65
N LYS A 79 28.56 2.39 -0.64
CA LYS A 79 27.56 3.33 -1.16
C LYS A 79 26.13 2.86 -1.02
N GLN A 80 25.92 1.57 -0.73
CA GLN A 80 24.62 0.91 -0.74
C GLN A 80 23.92 1.04 -2.10
N GLU A 81 24.64 0.73 -3.18
CA GLU A 81 24.14 0.86 -4.56
C GLU A 81 24.28 -0.45 -5.33
N ILE A 82 23.29 -0.76 -6.16
CA ILE A 82 23.41 -1.80 -7.19
C ILE A 82 23.91 -1.11 -8.45
N ILE A 83 25.02 -1.59 -9.00
CA ILE A 83 25.62 -1.03 -10.22
C ILE A 83 25.41 -2.04 -11.34
N ILE A 84 24.69 -1.63 -12.38
CA ILE A 84 24.58 -2.38 -13.64
C ILE A 84 25.67 -1.91 -14.57
N ILE A 85 26.40 -2.85 -15.15
CA ILE A 85 27.53 -2.62 -16.03
C ILE A 85 27.15 -3.12 -17.42
N SER A 86 27.43 -2.32 -18.45
CA SER A 86 27.23 -2.67 -19.86
C SER A 86 28.17 -3.79 -20.34
N GLU A 87 27.87 -4.35 -21.51
CA GLU A 87 28.68 -5.41 -22.11
C GLU A 87 30.12 -5.00 -22.41
N ASP A 88 30.35 -3.74 -22.78
CA ASP A 88 31.68 -3.18 -23.01
C ASP A 88 32.36 -2.62 -21.75
N GLY A 89 31.65 -2.65 -20.61
CA GLY A 89 32.11 -2.16 -19.32
C GLY A 89 32.27 -0.64 -19.21
N ARG A 90 31.73 0.14 -20.17
CA ARG A 90 31.91 1.60 -20.21
C ARG A 90 30.75 2.40 -19.66
N LEU A 91 29.56 1.80 -19.59
CA LEU A 91 28.37 2.42 -19.04
C LEU A 91 28.03 1.72 -17.73
N GLU A 92 27.83 2.54 -16.70
CA GLU A 92 27.31 2.11 -15.41
C GLU A 92 25.95 2.77 -15.20
N LYS A 93 25.00 2.01 -14.65
CA LYS A 93 23.74 2.53 -14.13
C LYS A 93 23.68 2.22 -12.65
N HIS A 94 23.41 3.22 -11.83
CA HIS A 94 23.33 3.09 -10.39
C HIS A 94 21.86 2.97 -9.99
N LEU A 95 21.58 2.03 -9.09
CA LEU A 95 20.24 1.74 -8.63
C LEU A 95 20.23 1.63 -7.12
N GLN A 96 19.11 2.04 -6.52
CA GLN A 96 18.87 1.90 -5.10
C GLN A 96 18.60 0.43 -4.73
N PRO A 97 18.93 0.00 -3.49
CA PRO A 97 18.55 -1.32 -3.01
C PRO A 97 17.03 -1.54 -3.05
N PRO A 98 16.57 -2.79 -3.21
CA PRO A 98 15.15 -3.11 -3.23
C PRO A 98 14.43 -2.62 -1.96
N LYS A 99 13.31 -1.91 -2.15
CA LYS A 99 12.43 -1.45 -1.06
C LYS A 99 10.97 -1.71 -1.39
N LYS A 100 10.09 -1.72 -0.38
CA LYS A 100 8.65 -1.81 -0.62
C LYS A 100 8.15 -0.55 -1.32
N GLY A 101 7.28 -0.73 -2.32
CA GLY A 101 6.73 0.37 -3.12
C GLY A 101 5.37 0.01 -3.73
N TYR A 102 5.19 0.36 -5.01
CA TYR A 102 3.95 0.17 -5.74
C TYR A 102 3.36 -1.23 -5.59
N TYR A 103 2.05 -1.29 -5.34
CA TYR A 103 1.26 -2.51 -5.22
C TYR A 103 1.77 -3.50 -4.15
N GLY A 104 2.54 -3.04 -3.17
CA GLY A 104 3.17 -3.89 -2.15
C GLY A 104 4.36 -4.72 -2.67
N GLY A 105 4.74 -4.48 -3.92
CA GLY A 105 5.90 -5.08 -4.56
C GLY A 105 7.22 -4.51 -4.04
N ASN A 106 8.30 -5.17 -4.41
CA ASN A 106 9.64 -4.64 -4.23
C ASN A 106 9.98 -3.76 -5.44
N VAL A 107 10.55 -2.60 -5.20
CA VAL A 107 10.92 -1.60 -6.21
C VAL A 107 12.41 -1.30 -6.09
N ILE A 108 13.07 -1.20 -7.23
CA ILE A 108 14.45 -0.78 -7.40
C ILE A 108 14.41 0.47 -8.27
N THR A 109 14.73 1.62 -7.69
CA THR A 109 14.74 2.90 -8.42
C THR A 109 16.09 3.10 -9.08
N ILE A 110 16.09 3.52 -10.34
CA ILE A 110 17.30 3.92 -11.08
C ILE A 110 17.65 5.35 -10.64
N ASN A 111 18.94 5.61 -10.42
CA ASN A 111 19.40 6.95 -10.07
C ASN A 111 19.05 7.93 -11.21
N PRO A 112 18.60 9.15 -10.91
CA PRO A 112 18.15 10.10 -11.94
C PRO A 112 19.22 10.44 -12.99
N GLU A 113 20.50 10.42 -12.60
CA GLU A 113 21.63 10.69 -13.51
C GLU A 113 21.81 9.60 -14.57
N ASP A 114 21.31 8.39 -14.30
CA ASP A 114 21.43 7.21 -15.17
C ASP A 114 20.13 6.85 -15.91
N ALA A 115 19.06 7.62 -15.66
CA ALA A 115 17.75 7.44 -16.26
C ALA A 115 17.77 7.81 -17.75
N GLY A 116 17.00 7.09 -18.57
CA GLY A 116 16.89 7.37 -20.01
C GLY A 116 16.16 8.69 -20.30
N ASN A 117 15.34 9.17 -19.37
CA ASN A 117 14.65 10.45 -19.45
C ASN A 117 14.69 11.16 -18.08
N SER A 118 15.26 12.37 -18.04
CA SER A 118 15.39 13.19 -16.83
C SER A 118 14.05 13.63 -16.23
N ASP A 119 12.99 13.66 -17.04
CA ASP A 119 11.64 14.03 -16.60
C ASP A 119 10.92 12.85 -15.93
N ASN A 120 11.51 11.65 -15.96
CA ASN A 120 10.93 10.44 -15.43
C ASN A 120 11.69 9.90 -14.21
N ILE A 121 10.94 9.33 -13.28
CA ILE A 121 11.45 8.38 -12.29
C ILE A 121 11.33 6.98 -12.89
N GLU A 122 12.48 6.38 -13.21
CA GLU A 122 12.55 5.03 -13.75
C GLU A 122 12.82 4.00 -12.65
N PHE A 123 12.16 2.85 -12.72
CA PHE A 123 12.32 1.80 -11.72
C PHE A 123 11.97 0.41 -12.25
N PHE A 124 12.51 -0.59 -11.58
CA PHE A 124 12.07 -1.96 -11.72
C PHE A 124 11.15 -2.36 -10.58
N ILE A 125 10.06 -3.05 -10.90
CA ILE A 125 9.14 -3.62 -9.92
C ILE A 125 9.15 -5.14 -9.99
N ASN A 126 9.21 -5.78 -8.82
CA ASN A 126 8.96 -7.20 -8.65
C ASN A 126 7.73 -7.40 -7.75
N LEU A 127 6.79 -8.21 -8.21
CA LEU A 127 5.67 -8.68 -7.40
C LEU A 127 5.97 -10.12 -6.98
N ASP A 128 5.97 -10.39 -5.67
CA ASP A 128 6.44 -11.66 -5.12
C ASP A 128 5.71 -12.89 -5.73
N HIS A 129 4.44 -12.73 -6.12
CA HIS A 129 3.65 -13.78 -6.75
C HIS A 129 4.12 -14.18 -8.15
N TYR A 130 4.89 -13.35 -8.87
CA TYR A 130 5.48 -13.71 -10.15
C TYR A 130 6.70 -14.63 -10.03
N ASN A 131 7.27 -14.73 -8.83
CA ASN A 131 8.45 -15.57 -8.58
C ASN A 131 8.06 -16.99 -8.12
N ALA A 132 6.78 -17.21 -7.78
CA ALA A 132 6.30 -18.49 -7.26
C ALA A 132 5.85 -19.40 -8.42
N TRP A 133 6.34 -20.65 -8.44
CA TRP A 133 5.90 -21.66 -9.39
C TRP A 133 4.41 -22.02 -9.20
N ASN A 134 3.97 -21.99 -7.93
CA ASN A 134 2.59 -22.18 -7.50
C ASN A 134 2.25 -21.11 -6.46
N VAL A 135 1.10 -20.44 -6.61
CA VAL A 135 0.58 -19.54 -5.59
C VAL A 135 -0.12 -20.38 -4.51
N THR A 136 0.60 -20.71 -3.43
CA THR A 136 0.10 -21.56 -2.34
C THR A 136 -0.58 -20.77 -1.22
N GLN A 137 -0.32 -19.46 -1.16
CA GLN A 137 -0.97 -18.54 -0.22
C GLN A 137 -1.42 -17.32 -1.02
N ARG A 138 -2.72 -17.27 -1.31
CA ARG A 138 -3.36 -16.06 -1.81
C ARG A 138 -4.29 -15.55 -0.72
N THR A 139 -3.84 -14.52 -0.03
CA THR A 139 -4.70 -13.78 0.88
C THR A 139 -5.61 -12.89 0.04
N LEU A 140 -6.80 -13.41 -0.32
CA LEU A 140 -7.84 -12.60 -0.95
C LEU A 140 -8.17 -11.43 -0.01
N GLY A 141 -8.17 -10.20 -0.54
CA GLY A 141 -8.34 -8.97 0.24
C GLY A 141 -7.06 -8.40 0.86
N GLY A 142 -5.89 -9.03 0.71
CA GLY A 142 -4.61 -8.50 1.23
C GLY A 142 -4.53 -8.45 2.77
N GLU A 143 -3.41 -7.93 3.30
CA GLU A 143 -3.21 -7.78 4.76
C GLU A 143 -3.62 -6.39 5.27
N SER A 144 -3.91 -5.45 4.36
CA SER A 144 -4.31 -4.09 4.70
C SER A 144 -5.59 -3.76 3.96
N VAL A 145 -6.60 -3.29 4.69
CA VAL A 145 -7.93 -3.00 4.14
C VAL A 145 -8.37 -1.60 4.54
N VAL A 146 -9.03 -0.91 3.61
CA VAL A 146 -9.78 0.31 3.87
C VAL A 146 -11.26 0.04 3.62
N PHE A 147 -12.10 0.47 4.56
CA PHE A 147 -13.55 0.40 4.48
C PHE A 147 -14.08 1.78 4.14
N VAL A 148 -14.86 1.86 3.06
CA VAL A 148 -15.52 3.09 2.61
C VAL A 148 -16.98 2.79 2.32
N ALA A 149 -17.83 3.82 2.34
CA ALA A 149 -19.19 3.66 1.86
C ALA A 149 -19.22 3.43 0.36
N GLU A 150 -20.11 2.56 -0.11
CA GLU A 150 -20.34 2.36 -1.55
C GLU A 150 -20.63 3.67 -2.28
N SER A 151 -21.35 4.60 -1.64
CA SER A 151 -21.67 5.93 -2.20
C SER A 151 -20.44 6.80 -2.48
N GLN A 152 -19.30 6.50 -1.87
CA GLN A 152 -18.02 7.19 -2.10
C GLN A 152 -17.15 6.49 -3.15
N PHE A 153 -17.59 5.36 -3.69
CA PHE A 153 -16.81 4.57 -4.65
C PHE A 153 -16.46 5.39 -5.89
N ASN A 154 -15.16 5.51 -6.14
CA ASN A 154 -14.66 6.09 -7.38
C ASN A 154 -13.30 5.47 -7.77
N ARG A 155 -12.94 5.67 -9.04
CA ARG A 155 -11.70 5.13 -9.61
C ARG A 155 -10.45 5.66 -8.90
N THR A 156 -10.43 6.94 -8.53
CA THR A 156 -9.28 7.59 -7.89
C THR A 156 -9.00 6.98 -6.53
N LEU A 157 -10.04 6.80 -5.70
CA LEU A 157 -9.97 6.11 -4.42
C LEU A 157 -9.37 4.71 -4.56
N THR A 158 -9.91 3.91 -5.48
CA THR A 158 -9.44 2.52 -5.65
C THR A 158 -7.98 2.49 -6.08
N GLN A 159 -7.57 3.40 -6.96
CA GLN A 159 -6.19 3.51 -7.43
C GLN A 159 -5.25 3.99 -6.31
N HIS A 160 -5.66 4.98 -5.52
CA HIS A 160 -4.88 5.52 -4.40
C HIS A 160 -4.47 4.41 -3.41
N PHE A 161 -5.42 3.56 -3.01
CA PHE A 161 -5.18 2.49 -2.04
C PHE A 161 -4.50 1.26 -2.63
N ALA A 162 -4.95 0.77 -3.79
CA ALA A 162 -4.39 -0.45 -4.40
C ALA A 162 -2.88 -0.32 -4.65
N ARG A 163 -2.41 0.87 -5.04
CA ARG A 163 -0.99 1.14 -5.27
C ARG A 163 -0.14 1.21 -4.02
N ARG A 164 -0.77 1.43 -2.87
CA ARG A 164 -0.13 1.41 -1.56
C ARG A 164 -0.33 0.06 -0.85
N ALA A 165 -0.78 -0.95 -1.58
CA ALA A 165 -1.04 -2.32 -1.10
C ALA A 165 -2.25 -2.44 -0.14
N TYR A 166 -3.22 -1.54 -0.25
CA TYR A 166 -4.48 -1.62 0.48
C TYR A 166 -5.59 -2.11 -0.45
N SER A 167 -6.35 -3.08 0.04
CA SER A 167 -7.61 -3.45 -0.61
C SER A 167 -8.71 -2.51 -0.15
N VAL A 168 -9.62 -2.18 -1.06
CA VAL A 168 -10.77 -1.34 -0.76
C VAL A 168 -11.99 -2.25 -0.61
N HIS A 169 -12.61 -2.23 0.56
CA HIS A 169 -13.88 -2.89 0.83
C HIS A 169 -14.98 -1.82 0.86
N LEU A 170 -16.00 -2.03 0.03
CA LEU A 170 -17.17 -1.16 0.00
C LEU A 170 -18.19 -1.72 0.98
N VAL A 171 -18.63 -0.89 1.91
CA VAL A 171 -19.70 -1.23 2.85
C VAL A 171 -21.02 -0.85 2.20
N GLU A 172 -21.86 -1.86 1.96
CA GLU A 172 -23.12 -1.71 1.24
C GLU A 172 -24.29 -1.47 2.20
N ASN A 173 -25.35 -0.79 1.74
CA ASN A 173 -26.67 -0.80 2.40
C ASN A 173 -26.73 -0.42 3.90
N TYR A 174 -25.79 0.36 4.42
CA TYR A 174 -25.82 0.81 5.81
C TYR A 174 -26.74 2.04 5.99
N THR A 175 -27.56 2.05 7.05
CA THR A 175 -28.51 3.14 7.34
C THR A 175 -27.92 4.25 8.21
N ASN A 176 -26.89 3.93 9.00
CA ASN A 176 -26.24 4.80 9.97
C ASN A 176 -24.80 4.32 10.24
N LEU A 177 -24.03 5.11 10.98
CA LEU A 177 -22.64 4.80 11.31
C LEU A 177 -22.52 3.46 12.06
N MET A 178 -23.45 3.16 12.97
CA MET A 178 -23.44 1.87 13.67
C MET A 178 -23.61 0.68 12.73
N GLY A 179 -24.50 0.77 11.73
CA GLY A 179 -24.65 -0.26 10.70
C GLY A 179 -23.35 -0.48 9.92
N PHE A 180 -22.69 0.63 9.54
CA PHE A 180 -21.39 0.58 8.89
C PHE A 180 -20.34 -0.15 9.73
N LEU A 181 -20.20 0.22 11.01
CA LEU A 181 -19.20 -0.37 11.91
C LEU A 181 -19.45 -1.86 12.19
N LYS A 182 -20.72 -2.30 12.18
CA LYS A 182 -21.08 -3.73 12.33
C LYS A 182 -20.57 -4.56 11.16
N GLU A 183 -20.82 -4.13 9.92
CA GLU A 183 -20.35 -4.83 8.72
C GLU A 183 -18.81 -4.88 8.66
N VAL A 184 -18.15 -3.78 9.03
CA VAL A 184 -16.69 -3.75 9.16
C VAL A 184 -16.20 -4.77 10.19
N CYS A 185 -16.87 -4.87 11.35
CA CYS A 185 -16.52 -5.83 12.39
C CYS A 185 -16.68 -7.27 11.90
N GLU A 186 -17.80 -7.59 11.25
CA GLU A 186 -18.07 -8.91 10.67
C GLU A 186 -16.98 -9.29 9.66
N TYR A 187 -16.66 -8.39 8.73
CA TYR A 187 -15.60 -8.61 7.76
C TYR A 187 -14.25 -8.93 8.44
N ILE A 188 -13.81 -8.11 9.40
CA ILE A 188 -12.49 -8.31 10.05
C ILE A 188 -12.44 -9.61 10.86
N MET A 189 -13.59 -10.05 11.39
CA MET A 189 -13.71 -11.32 12.09
C MET A 189 -13.62 -12.51 11.12
N GLU A 190 -14.23 -12.42 9.94
CA GLU A 190 -14.16 -13.43 8.88
C GLU A 190 -12.79 -13.51 8.20
N HIS A 191 -12.00 -12.43 8.26
CA HIS A 191 -10.70 -12.30 7.59
C HIS A 191 -9.55 -12.14 8.61
N PRO A 192 -9.15 -13.23 9.31
CA PRO A 192 -8.14 -13.17 10.38
C PRO A 192 -6.73 -12.78 9.92
N HIS A 193 -6.45 -12.84 8.61
CA HIS A 193 -5.19 -12.43 8.00
C HIS A 193 -5.02 -10.91 7.87
N VAL A 194 -6.10 -10.13 8.04
CA VAL A 194 -6.02 -8.67 8.02
C VAL A 194 -5.14 -8.19 9.17
N LYS A 195 -4.25 -7.23 8.92
CA LYS A 195 -3.33 -6.67 9.91
C LYS A 195 -3.54 -5.18 10.13
N ASN A 196 -3.79 -4.44 9.06
CA ASN A 196 -4.02 -2.99 9.09
C ASN A 196 -5.43 -2.69 8.62
N VAL A 197 -6.13 -1.86 9.38
CA VAL A 197 -7.53 -1.50 9.11
C VAL A 197 -7.65 0.02 9.10
N ILE A 198 -8.29 0.53 8.07
CA ILE A 198 -8.73 1.92 7.96
C ILE A 198 -10.24 1.92 7.75
N ILE A 199 -10.96 2.71 8.51
CA ILE A 199 -12.41 2.93 8.40
C ILE A 199 -12.59 4.39 8.02
N ALA A 200 -13.11 4.66 6.83
CA ALA A 200 -13.31 6.00 6.31
C ALA A 200 -14.65 6.09 5.58
N PRO A 201 -15.78 6.16 6.31
CA PRO A 201 -17.12 6.05 5.71
C PRO A 201 -17.37 7.10 4.63
N ASN A 202 -16.90 8.33 4.85
CA ASN A 202 -17.07 9.48 3.95
C ASN A 202 -15.79 9.81 3.17
N GLY A 203 -14.84 8.87 3.11
CA GLY A 203 -13.53 9.14 2.55
C GLY A 203 -13.53 9.20 1.02
N ASP A 204 -12.66 10.04 0.45
CA ASP A 204 -12.45 10.21 -0.99
C ASP A 204 -11.06 9.72 -1.46
N GLY A 205 -10.67 10.03 -2.70
CA GLY A 205 -9.37 9.64 -3.24
C GLY A 205 -8.15 10.27 -2.56
N ASN A 206 -8.34 11.19 -1.61
CA ASN A 206 -7.28 11.94 -0.93
C ASN A 206 -7.12 11.55 0.55
N ILE A 207 -7.86 10.55 1.02
CA ILE A 207 -7.71 10.06 2.40
C ILE A 207 -6.25 9.68 2.65
N PRO A 208 -5.62 10.19 3.71
CA PRO A 208 -4.27 9.80 4.06
C PRO A 208 -4.20 8.37 4.60
N ILE A 209 -3.07 7.70 4.34
CA ILE A 209 -2.74 6.40 4.93
C ILE A 209 -1.85 6.65 6.15
N GLU A 210 -2.50 6.96 7.27
CA GLU A 210 -1.85 7.24 8.55
C GLU A 210 -2.26 6.20 9.59
N PHE A 211 -1.33 5.90 10.50
CA PHE A 211 -1.56 4.97 11.58
C PHE A 211 -1.08 5.60 12.89
N PRO A 212 -1.63 5.17 14.03
CA PRO A 212 -1.14 5.59 15.33
C PRO A 212 0.32 5.18 15.49
N LYS A 213 1.04 5.90 16.35
CA LYS A 213 2.44 5.63 16.64
C LYS A 213 2.59 4.32 17.38
N GLU A 214 1.68 4.07 18.31
CA GLU A 214 1.65 2.88 19.15
C GLU A 214 0.74 1.80 18.56
N ILE A 215 1.14 0.53 18.70
CA ILE A 215 0.48 -0.61 18.06
C ILE A 215 -0.92 -0.92 18.62
N ASP A 216 -1.14 -0.55 19.88
CA ASP A 216 -2.36 -0.75 20.67
C ASP A 216 -3.24 0.50 20.73
N HIS A 217 -2.94 1.49 19.88
CA HIS A 217 -3.72 2.72 19.77
C HIS A 217 -4.58 2.73 18.51
N VAL A 218 -5.60 3.59 18.52
CA VAL A 218 -6.41 3.91 17.34
C VAL A 218 -6.21 5.38 16.98
N LEU A 219 -5.89 5.66 15.73
CA LEU A 219 -5.85 7.01 15.21
C LEU A 219 -7.24 7.43 14.73
N PHE A 220 -7.71 8.60 15.11
CA PHE A 220 -8.93 9.21 14.59
C PHE A 220 -8.64 10.51 13.83
N ALA A 221 -9.53 10.90 12.90
CA ALA A 221 -9.51 12.23 12.33
C ALA A 221 -9.71 13.30 13.41
N ASN A 222 -9.11 14.48 13.21
CA ASN A 222 -9.40 15.64 14.04
C ASN A 222 -10.75 16.24 13.64
N ASN A 223 -11.51 16.74 14.62
CA ASN A 223 -12.72 17.49 14.32
C ASN A 223 -12.46 18.99 14.56
N THR A 224 -12.02 19.68 13.51
CA THR A 224 -11.70 21.11 13.59
C THR A 224 -12.93 22.02 13.75
N LYS A 225 -14.15 21.49 13.58
CA LYS A 225 -15.41 22.27 13.55
C LYS A 225 -16.29 22.13 14.80
N LYS A 226 -16.05 21.14 15.67
CA LYS A 226 -16.79 20.94 16.93
C LYS A 226 -15.81 20.80 18.09
N SER A 227 -16.24 21.19 19.30
CA SER A 227 -15.49 21.17 20.57
C SER A 227 -14.97 19.79 21.02
N THR A 228 -15.02 18.77 20.17
CA THR A 228 -14.70 17.38 20.50
C THR A 228 -13.49 16.94 19.71
N SER A 229 -12.50 16.38 20.40
CA SER A 229 -11.14 16.22 19.88
C SER A 229 -10.98 15.19 18.75
N PHE A 230 -12.02 14.50 18.27
CA PHE A 230 -11.91 13.48 17.22
C PHE A 230 -13.21 13.30 16.40
N SER A 231 -13.10 12.71 15.19
CA SER A 231 -14.20 12.34 14.27
C SER A 231 -14.11 10.88 13.82
N PHE A 232 -15.26 10.27 13.52
CA PHE A 232 -15.38 8.93 12.90
C PHE A 232 -15.34 8.97 11.36
N ASP A 233 -15.12 10.14 10.76
CA ASP A 233 -14.87 10.24 9.31
C ASP A 233 -13.61 9.47 8.89
N TYR A 234 -12.70 9.24 9.83
CA TYR A 234 -11.53 8.40 9.68
C TYR A 234 -11.16 7.75 11.01
N CYS A 235 -10.93 6.45 11.02
CA CYS A 235 -10.12 5.81 12.04
C CYS A 235 -9.23 4.69 11.50
N ALA A 236 -8.04 4.55 12.07
CA ALA A 236 -7.03 3.60 11.61
C ALA A 236 -6.30 2.93 12.78
N GLY A 237 -5.94 1.66 12.61
CA GLY A 237 -5.23 0.91 13.63
C GLY A 237 -4.88 -0.51 13.21
N LYS A 238 -4.17 -1.22 14.08
CA LYS A 238 -3.92 -2.65 13.87
C LYS A 238 -5.18 -3.47 14.14
N ARG A 239 -5.28 -4.64 13.50
CA ARG A 239 -6.44 -5.53 13.64
C ARG A 239 -6.83 -5.77 15.10
N SER A 240 -5.87 -6.02 16.00
CA SER A 240 -6.14 -6.34 17.40
C SER A 240 -6.95 -5.24 18.09
N ILE A 241 -6.46 -4.01 18.05
CA ILE A 241 -7.11 -2.87 18.69
C ILE A 241 -8.40 -2.46 17.96
N MET A 242 -8.45 -2.61 16.63
CA MET A 242 -9.64 -2.30 15.85
C MET A 242 -10.78 -3.28 16.12
N VAL A 243 -10.49 -4.58 16.28
CA VAL A 243 -11.50 -5.57 16.71
C VAL A 243 -11.99 -5.26 18.12
N GLU A 244 -11.08 -4.95 19.04
CA GLU A 244 -11.47 -4.56 20.41
C GLU A 244 -12.37 -3.32 20.42
N LEU A 245 -12.00 -2.30 19.64
CA LEU A 245 -12.77 -1.07 19.47
C LEU A 245 -14.18 -1.37 18.96
N LEU A 246 -14.29 -2.11 17.85
CA LEU A 246 -15.56 -2.39 17.19
C LEU A 246 -16.47 -3.23 18.09
N LEU A 247 -15.94 -4.29 18.72
CA LEU A 247 -16.71 -5.11 19.67
C LEU A 247 -17.18 -4.30 20.88
N THR A 248 -16.34 -3.40 21.39
CA THR A 248 -16.71 -2.52 22.51
C THR A 248 -17.81 -1.56 22.10
N ILE A 249 -17.67 -0.91 20.95
CA ILE A 249 -18.67 0.01 20.39
C ILE A 249 -20.02 -0.70 20.21
N ILE A 250 -20.02 -1.87 19.57
CA ILE A 250 -21.23 -2.65 19.29
C ILE A 250 -21.86 -3.14 20.60
N GLY A 251 -21.05 -3.55 21.57
CA GLY A 251 -21.50 -3.98 22.89
C GLY A 251 -22.15 -2.85 23.69
N GLU A 252 -21.53 -1.67 23.73
CA GLU A 252 -22.08 -0.49 24.41
C GLU A 252 -23.35 0.04 23.73
N ASP A 253 -23.41 0.02 22.39
CA ASP A 253 -24.64 0.37 21.67
C ASP A 253 -25.77 -0.63 21.96
N SER A 254 -25.46 -1.92 22.03
CA SER A 254 -26.44 -2.95 22.40
C SER A 254 -26.98 -2.74 23.82
N LYS A 255 -26.12 -2.38 24.78
CA LYS A 255 -26.55 -2.03 26.16
C LYS A 255 -27.48 -0.82 26.16
N ARG A 256 -27.16 0.22 25.39
CA ARG A 256 -27.98 1.43 25.24
C ARG A 256 -29.36 1.08 24.69
N LEU A 257 -29.43 0.30 23.61
CA LEU A 257 -30.70 -0.08 22.97
C LEU A 257 -31.58 -0.98 23.86
N LEU A 258 -30.98 -1.75 24.77
CA LEU A 258 -31.70 -2.58 25.74
C LEU A 258 -32.12 -1.83 27.01
N ASN A 259 -31.59 -0.62 27.24
CA ASN A 259 -31.92 0.17 28.42
C ASN A 259 -32.98 1.24 28.08
N PRO A 260 -34.24 1.09 28.54
CA PRO A 260 -35.30 2.05 28.25
C PRO A 260 -35.04 3.45 28.85
N ASP A 261 -34.19 3.56 29.87
CA ASP A 261 -33.83 4.82 30.52
C ASP A 261 -32.63 5.52 29.85
N ASP A 262 -31.99 4.89 28.85
CA ASP A 262 -30.87 5.48 28.13
C ASP A 262 -31.33 6.23 26.88
N HIS A 263 -31.41 7.55 27.00
CA HIS A 263 -31.85 8.43 25.91
C HIS A 263 -30.69 9.03 25.09
N ARG A 264 -29.46 8.53 25.27
CA ARG A 264 -28.30 9.03 24.51
C ARG A 264 -28.48 8.75 23.02
N SER A 265 -28.05 9.70 22.20
CA SER A 265 -27.94 9.51 20.76
C SER A 265 -26.84 8.49 20.43
N GLU A 266 -26.87 7.94 19.21
CA GLU A 266 -25.81 7.06 18.70
C GLU A 266 -24.43 7.74 18.76
N GLU A 267 -24.34 9.02 18.34
CA GLU A 267 -23.09 9.80 18.35
C GLU A 267 -22.56 10.01 19.78
N ASP A 268 -23.44 10.34 20.73
CA ASP A 268 -23.05 10.55 22.14
C ASP A 268 -22.60 9.24 22.81
N ALA A 269 -23.27 8.13 22.49
CA ALA A 269 -22.91 6.82 23.01
C ALA A 269 -21.53 6.39 22.49
N LEU A 270 -21.31 6.50 21.17
CA LEU A 270 -20.02 6.23 20.55
C LEU A 270 -18.91 7.08 21.16
N ARG A 271 -19.14 8.39 21.30
CA ARG A 271 -18.16 9.30 21.88
C ARG A 271 -17.80 8.91 23.32
N ASN A 272 -18.80 8.66 24.16
CA ASN A 272 -18.57 8.25 25.55
C ASN A 272 -17.77 6.95 25.63
N THR A 273 -18.02 5.99 24.73
CA THR A 273 -17.23 4.75 24.65
C THR A 273 -15.76 5.05 24.41
N ILE A 274 -15.43 5.91 23.44
CA ILE A 274 -14.03 6.26 23.15
C ILE A 274 -13.39 7.02 24.32
N THR A 275 -14.04 8.06 24.82
CA THR A 275 -13.47 8.94 25.84
C THR A 275 -13.33 8.28 27.21
N ASN A 276 -14.07 7.21 27.48
CA ASN A 276 -14.02 6.53 28.77
C ASN A 276 -13.24 5.20 28.71
N ILE A 277 -13.39 4.43 27.64
CA ILE A 277 -12.79 3.08 27.53
C ILE A 277 -11.46 3.13 26.76
N PHE A 278 -11.33 4.03 25.79
CA PHE A 278 -10.12 4.17 24.95
C PHE A 278 -9.31 5.45 25.25
N ALA A 279 -9.61 6.16 26.35
CA ALA A 279 -9.00 7.45 26.71
C ALA A 279 -7.47 7.52 26.56
N SER A 280 -6.77 6.46 26.94
CA SER A 280 -5.30 6.36 26.90
C SER A 280 -4.76 5.60 25.69
N ARG A 281 -5.62 5.25 24.73
CA ARG A 281 -5.34 4.39 23.57
C ARG A 281 -5.92 4.96 22.27
N TYR A 282 -6.23 6.25 22.24
CA TYR A 282 -6.57 6.93 20.99
C TYR A 282 -5.63 8.11 20.74
N GLU A 283 -5.30 8.30 19.47
CA GLU A 283 -4.56 9.43 18.95
C GLU A 283 -5.47 10.23 18.00
N VAL A 284 -5.15 11.50 17.80
CA VAL A 284 -5.88 12.38 16.89
C VAL A 284 -4.92 12.89 15.82
N GLY A 285 -5.29 12.73 14.56
CA GLY A 285 -4.51 13.19 13.41
C GLY A 285 -4.25 14.70 13.43
N SER A 286 -3.10 15.11 12.89
CA SER A 286 -2.73 16.53 12.82
C SER A 286 -3.36 17.18 11.59
N GLY A 287 -4.64 17.58 11.68
CA GLY A 287 -5.29 18.39 10.64
C GLY A 287 -5.80 17.62 9.42
N MET A 288 -6.64 16.61 9.67
CA MET A 288 -7.61 16.10 8.69
C MET A 288 -8.92 16.87 8.81
#